data_AF-A0A369MQQ9-F1
#
_entry.id   AF-A0A369MQQ9-F1
#
_cell.length_a   1.000
_cell.length_b   1.000
_cell.length_c   1.000
_cell.angle_alpha   90.00
_cell.angle_beta   90.00
_cell.angle_gamma   90.00
#
_symmetry.space_group_name_H-M   'P 1'
#
loop_
_entity.id
_entity.type
_entity.pdbx_description
1 polymer ?
#
loop_
_entity_poly.entity_id
_entity_poly.type
_entity_poly.pdbx_seq_one_letter_code
_entity_poly.pdbx_strand_id
1 'polypeptide(L)'
;MQQNAGQAQAMPETEAVPAGKRPGARNERLNVRDFVTIAVLTVLELVVYFSIGMIAGSTPIGWCFTLGIQAIPLGIIFMLMYAKVNKRGVVLISGVLVGLLVGMSFWLTGLVIALGALAGEVIWNVANRKRFATMAASFTSIMVGWYLGAFAPLVLMKDFFLNSVPTMAEFYGSVFDIVAGPLFFVCLGVTALGGVLGSLLGRAVLKKHFERAGIA
;
A
#
# COMPACT_ATOMS: atom_id res chain seq x y z
N MET A 1 -23.82 67.52 54.04
CA MET A 1 -24.42 66.18 54.23
C MET A 1 -25.36 65.93 53.07
N GLN A 2 -24.83 65.37 51.99
CA GLN A 2 -25.57 65.04 50.77
C GLN A 2 -25.35 63.56 50.46
N GLN A 3 -26.45 62.95 50.04
CA GLN A 3 -26.67 61.56 49.67
C GLN A 3 -25.54 60.99 48.82
N ASN A 4 -25.09 59.77 49.15
CA ASN A 4 -24.65 58.86 48.12
C ASN A 4 -25.22 57.47 48.41
N ALA A 5 -26.24 57.12 47.65
CA ALA A 5 -26.91 55.85 47.66
C ALA A 5 -25.94 54.73 47.28
N GLY A 6 -26.14 53.56 47.87
CA GLY A 6 -25.31 52.39 47.67
C GLY A 6 -25.09 52.05 46.20
N GLN A 7 -23.84 52.12 45.76
CA GLN A 7 -23.40 51.44 44.56
C GLN A 7 -23.25 49.96 44.91
N ALA A 8 -24.21 49.15 44.47
CA ALA A 8 -24.07 47.72 44.42
C ALA A 8 -22.85 47.38 43.55
N GLN A 9 -21.76 46.96 44.18
CA GLN A 9 -20.62 46.39 43.48
C GLN A 9 -21.08 45.06 42.87
N ALA A 10 -21.37 45.07 41.58
CA ALA A 10 -21.51 43.87 40.78
C ALA A 10 -20.22 43.06 40.92
N MET A 11 -20.35 41.80 41.30
CA MET A 11 -19.26 40.82 41.33
C MET A 11 -18.61 40.79 39.94
N PRO A 12 -17.27 40.69 39.83
CA PRO A 12 -16.65 40.50 38.52
C PRO A 12 -17.18 39.17 37.95
N GLU A 13 -17.84 39.25 36.79
CA GLU A 13 -18.20 38.08 36.00
C GLU A 13 -16.97 37.18 35.91
N THR A 14 -17.11 35.96 36.40
CA THR A 14 -16.10 34.92 36.21
C THR A 14 -16.03 34.67 34.72
N GLU A 15 -15.09 35.34 34.06
CA GLU A 15 -14.80 35.18 32.65
C GLU A 15 -14.54 33.69 32.41
N ALA A 16 -15.53 33.03 31.81
CA ALA A 16 -15.47 31.62 31.52
C ALA A 16 -14.25 31.40 30.62
N VAL A 17 -13.21 30.77 31.17
CA VAL A 17 -12.03 30.34 30.45
C VAL A 17 -12.51 29.63 29.18
N PRO A 18 -12.21 30.16 27.98
CA PRO A 18 -12.71 29.55 26.75
C PRO A 18 -12.15 28.14 26.72
N ALA A 19 -13.05 27.16 26.70
CA ALA A 19 -12.72 25.76 26.60
C ALA A 19 -11.75 25.59 25.43
N GLY A 20 -10.47 25.38 25.76
CA GLY A 20 -9.41 25.17 24.78
C GLY A 20 -9.90 24.11 23.81
N LYS A 21 -9.88 24.44 22.51
CA LYS A 21 -10.18 23.50 21.43
C LYS A 21 -9.42 22.22 21.73
N ARG A 22 -10.17 21.16 22.06
CA ARG A 22 -9.64 19.80 22.23
C ARG A 22 -8.73 19.52 21.01
N PRO A 23 -7.51 19.01 21.20
CA PRO A 23 -6.61 18.70 20.09
C PRO A 23 -7.38 17.85 19.09
N GLY A 24 -7.47 18.38 17.86
CA GLY A 24 -8.51 18.00 16.91
C GLY A 24 -8.69 16.49 16.79
N ALA A 25 -9.95 16.05 16.76
CA ALA A 25 -10.29 14.80 16.12
C ALA A 25 -9.65 14.84 14.73
N ARG A 26 -8.52 14.15 14.54
CA ARG A 26 -7.88 14.02 13.23
C ARG A 26 -8.97 13.48 12.32
N ASN A 27 -9.36 14.24 11.31
CA ASN A 27 -10.27 13.77 10.28
C ASN A 27 -9.71 12.46 9.72
N GLU A 28 -10.26 11.33 10.16
CA GLU A 28 -9.91 9.99 9.67
C GLU A 28 -10.36 9.79 8.21
N ARG A 29 -11.17 10.72 7.70
CA ARG A 29 -11.67 10.74 6.33
C ARG A 29 -10.59 11.30 5.38
N LEU A 30 -10.48 10.66 4.23
CA LEU A 30 -9.64 11.11 3.12
C LEU A 30 -10.17 12.43 2.58
N ASN A 31 -9.27 13.40 2.40
CA ASN A 31 -9.55 14.66 1.75
C ASN A 31 -9.08 14.59 0.29
N VAL A 32 -9.56 15.48 -0.58
CA VAL A 32 -9.16 15.56 -2.00
C VAL A 32 -7.64 15.60 -2.17
N ARG A 33 -6.94 16.35 -1.32
CA ARG A 33 -5.47 16.40 -1.32
C ARG A 33 -4.81 15.04 -1.04
N ASP A 34 -5.44 14.23 -0.20
CA ASP A 34 -4.96 12.88 0.10
C ASP A 34 -5.14 11.96 -1.11
N PHE A 35 -6.29 12.02 -1.78
CA PHE A 35 -6.53 11.29 -3.03
C PHE A 35 -5.51 11.63 -4.10
N VAL A 36 -5.19 12.92 -4.29
CA VAL A 36 -4.15 13.34 -5.25
C VAL A 36 -2.78 12.75 -4.86
N THR A 37 -2.44 12.76 -3.57
CA THR A 37 -1.16 12.20 -3.09
C THR A 37 -1.08 10.69 -3.32
N ILE A 38 -2.17 9.97 -3.02
CA ILE A 38 -2.27 8.52 -3.28
C ILE A 38 -2.11 8.27 -4.78
N ALA A 39 -2.87 8.96 -5.62
CA ALA A 39 -2.82 8.77 -7.07
C ALA A 39 -1.41 8.99 -7.65
N VAL A 40 -0.73 10.07 -7.26
CA VAL A 40 0.64 10.37 -7.73
C VAL A 40 1.63 9.29 -7.30
N LEU A 41 1.54 8.82 -6.05
CA LEU A 41 2.44 7.77 -5.55
C LEU A 41 2.13 6.41 -6.19
N THR A 42 0.86 6.06 -6.40
CA THR A 42 0.47 4.85 -7.13
C THR A 42 0.96 4.87 -8.58
N VAL A 43 0.91 6.03 -9.25
CA VAL A 43 1.48 6.18 -10.61
C VAL A 43 2.99 5.98 -10.57
N LEU A 44 3.69 6.54 -9.58
CA LEU A 44 5.12 6.32 -9.40
C LEU A 44 5.43 4.83 -9.15
N GLU A 45 4.63 4.14 -8.34
CA GLU A 45 4.74 2.69 -8.12
C GLU A 45 4.60 1.93 -9.43
N LEU A 46 3.63 2.26 -10.28
CA LEU A 46 3.45 1.64 -11.58
C LEU A 46 4.64 1.88 -12.53
N VAL A 47 5.16 3.10 -12.58
CA VAL A 47 6.32 3.42 -13.43
C VAL A 47 7.54 2.59 -13.00
N VAL A 48 7.80 2.50 -11.70
CA VAL A 48 8.90 1.68 -11.16
C VAL A 48 8.65 0.20 -11.39
N TYR A 49 7.41 -0.26 -11.22
CA TYR A 49 6.99 -1.63 -11.49
C TYR A 49 7.28 -2.03 -12.94
N PHE A 50 6.79 -1.26 -13.91
CA PHE A 50 7.03 -1.55 -15.33
C PHE A 50 8.51 -1.45 -15.70
N SER A 51 9.23 -0.45 -15.17
CA SER A 51 10.65 -0.26 -15.48
C SER A 51 11.50 -1.45 -15.05
N ILE A 52 11.32 -1.93 -13.82
CA ILE A 52 12.07 -3.10 -13.31
C ILE A 52 11.51 -4.38 -13.93
N GLY A 53 10.19 -4.46 -14.10
CA GLY A 53 9.50 -5.58 -14.73
C GLY A 53 10.00 -5.90 -16.12
N MET A 54 10.24 -4.88 -16.95
CA MET A 54 10.77 -5.06 -18.30
C MET A 54 12.22 -5.56 -18.31
N ILE A 55 13.05 -5.10 -17.37
CA ILE A 55 14.46 -5.48 -17.30
C ILE A 55 14.60 -6.90 -16.71
N ALA A 56 14.02 -7.12 -15.54
CA ALA A 56 14.13 -8.38 -14.80
C ALA A 56 13.24 -9.49 -15.38
N GLY A 57 12.12 -9.15 -16.01
CA GLY A 57 11.18 -10.09 -16.63
C GLY A 57 11.57 -10.55 -18.03
N SER A 58 12.74 -10.18 -18.54
CA SER A 58 13.22 -10.57 -19.88
C SER A 58 13.55 -12.07 -20.01
N THR A 59 13.73 -12.77 -18.89
CA THR A 59 13.97 -14.23 -18.86
C THR A 59 12.91 -14.94 -18.02
N PRO A 60 12.58 -16.23 -18.30
CA PRO A 60 11.58 -16.97 -17.54
C PRO A 60 11.90 -17.08 -16.03
N ILE A 61 13.18 -17.32 -15.70
CA ILE A 61 13.66 -17.36 -14.32
C ILE A 61 13.59 -15.96 -13.70
N GLY A 62 14.04 -14.94 -14.44
CA GLY A 62 13.95 -13.55 -14.02
C GLY A 62 12.51 -13.20 -13.63
N TRP A 63 11.54 -13.48 -14.51
CA TRP A 63 10.11 -13.23 -14.28
C TRP A 63 9.59 -13.81 -12.95
N CYS A 64 10.07 -14.99 -12.55
CA CYS A 64 9.69 -15.62 -11.28
C CYS A 64 10.19 -14.87 -10.04
N PHE A 65 11.37 -14.26 -10.11
CA PHE A 65 11.97 -13.49 -9.01
C PHE A 65 11.72 -11.98 -9.12
N THR A 66 11.24 -11.51 -10.26
CA THR A 66 11.02 -10.09 -10.57
C THR A 66 10.16 -9.41 -9.52
N LEU A 67 9.12 -10.05 -8.99
CA LEU A 67 8.29 -9.47 -7.93
C LEU A 67 9.02 -9.31 -6.59
N GLY A 68 9.92 -10.23 -6.24
CA GLY A 68 10.75 -10.09 -5.05
C GLY A 68 11.76 -8.94 -5.16
N ILE A 69 12.36 -8.77 -6.34
CA ILE A 69 13.27 -7.64 -6.62
C ILE A 69 12.50 -6.31 -6.59
N GLN A 70 11.32 -6.27 -7.22
CA GLN A 70 10.46 -5.09 -7.28
C GLN A 70 9.90 -4.68 -5.92
N ALA A 71 9.66 -5.64 -5.03
CA ALA A 71 9.13 -5.37 -3.69
C ALA A 71 10.03 -4.43 -2.88
N ILE A 72 11.34 -4.37 -3.17
CA ILE A 72 12.27 -3.47 -2.49
C ILE A 72 11.97 -2.00 -2.80
N PRO A 73 12.07 -1.51 -4.05
CA PRO A 73 11.76 -0.13 -4.38
C PRO A 73 10.28 0.22 -4.22
N LEU A 74 9.37 -0.73 -4.52
CA LEU A 74 7.94 -0.53 -4.25
C LEU A 74 7.68 -0.33 -2.75
N GLY A 75 8.38 -1.07 -1.88
CA GLY A 75 8.28 -0.91 -0.44
C GLY A 75 8.69 0.47 0.05
N ILE A 76 9.70 1.09 -0.57
CA ILE A 76 10.12 2.47 -0.24
C ILE A 76 9.00 3.46 -0.58
N ILE A 77 8.42 3.36 -1.77
CA ILE A 77 7.37 4.28 -2.23
C ILE A 77 6.11 4.10 -1.39
N PHE A 78 5.74 2.86 -1.11
CA PHE A 78 4.57 2.53 -0.30
C PHE A 78 4.73 3.02 1.15
N MET A 79 5.94 2.93 1.71
CA MET A 79 6.26 3.51 3.02
C MET A 79 6.20 5.04 3.02
N LEU A 80 6.59 5.70 1.93
CA LEU A 80 6.41 7.15 1.76
C LEU A 80 4.91 7.51 1.71
N MET A 81 4.08 6.69 1.04
CA MET A 81 2.64 6.88 0.99
C MET A 81 2.02 6.79 2.39
N TYR A 82 2.42 5.81 3.19
CA TYR A 82 1.99 5.72 4.59
C TYR A 82 2.43 6.92 5.43
N ALA A 83 3.67 7.40 5.27
CA ALA A 83 4.16 8.56 6.00
C ALA A 83 3.41 9.86 5.65
N LYS A 84 2.95 10.00 4.40
CA LYS A 84 2.24 11.21 3.92
C LYS A 84 0.75 11.22 4.22
N VAL A 85 0.06 10.09 4.03
CA VAL A 85 -1.41 10.08 4.05
C VAL A 85 -1.99 9.44 5.31
N ASN A 86 -1.31 8.46 5.93
CA ASN A 86 -1.68 7.75 7.17
C ASN A 86 -3.18 7.74 7.54
N LYS A 87 -4.06 7.35 6.60
CA LYS A 87 -5.52 7.34 6.73
C LYS A 87 -6.08 5.98 6.28
N ARG A 88 -7.34 5.70 6.67
CA ARG A 88 -8.04 4.45 6.28
C ARG A 88 -8.34 4.46 4.78
N GLY A 89 -8.28 3.29 4.15
CA GLY A 89 -8.62 3.10 2.75
C GLY A 89 -7.51 3.40 1.76
N VAL A 90 -6.34 3.90 2.21
CA VAL A 90 -5.21 4.24 1.32
C VAL A 90 -4.75 3.00 0.55
N VAL A 91 -4.63 1.87 1.26
CA VAL A 91 -4.16 0.59 0.71
C VAL A 91 -5.20 0.01 -0.24
N LEU A 92 -6.47 0.06 0.16
CA LEU A 92 -7.56 -0.43 -0.67
C LEU A 92 -7.69 0.38 -1.96
N ILE A 93 -7.62 1.72 -1.89
CA ILE A 93 -7.75 2.59 -3.06
C ILE A 93 -6.58 2.40 -4.02
N SER A 94 -5.34 2.37 -3.52
CA SER A 94 -4.18 2.14 -4.39
C SER A 94 -4.22 0.74 -5.02
N GLY A 95 -4.55 -0.29 -4.24
CA GLY A 95 -4.65 -1.66 -4.71
C GLY A 95 -5.81 -1.90 -5.68
N VAL A 96 -6.96 -1.25 -5.49
CA VAL A 96 -8.09 -1.31 -6.44
C VAL A 96 -7.76 -0.58 -7.73
N LEU A 97 -7.11 0.59 -7.68
CA LEU A 97 -6.66 1.31 -8.88
C LEU A 97 -5.73 0.44 -9.72
N VAL A 98 -4.75 -0.20 -9.07
CA VAL A 98 -3.82 -1.11 -9.70
C VAL A 98 -4.53 -2.37 -10.22
N GLY A 99 -5.37 -3.00 -9.40
CA GLY A 99 -6.13 -4.19 -9.76
C GLY A 99 -7.06 -3.95 -10.94
N LEU A 100 -7.66 -2.77 -11.03
CA LEU A 100 -8.48 -2.38 -12.19
C LEU A 100 -7.62 -2.24 -13.44
N LEU A 101 -6.49 -1.53 -13.38
CA LEU A 101 -5.59 -1.33 -14.52
C LEU A 101 -5.03 -2.66 -15.05
N VAL A 102 -4.54 -3.53 -14.18
CA VAL A 102 -4.02 -4.85 -14.57
C VAL A 102 -5.16 -5.79 -14.98
N GLY A 103 -6.33 -5.63 -14.36
CA GLY A 103 -7.56 -6.35 -14.69
C GLY A 103 -8.06 -6.11 -16.12
N MET A 104 -7.75 -4.95 -16.71
CA MET A 104 -8.05 -4.68 -18.13
C MET A 104 -7.30 -5.60 -19.08
N SER A 105 -6.11 -6.09 -18.68
CA SER A 105 -5.37 -7.10 -19.45
C SER A 105 -5.84 -8.50 -19.12
N PHE A 106 -5.92 -8.85 -17.83
CA PHE A 106 -6.46 -10.13 -17.35
C PHE A 106 -7.31 -9.94 -16.10
N TRP A 107 -8.61 -10.16 -16.25
CA TRP A 107 -9.60 -9.96 -15.19
C TRP A 107 -9.28 -10.75 -13.92
N LEU A 108 -8.79 -11.99 -14.06
CA LEU A 108 -8.44 -12.86 -12.92
C LEU A 108 -7.25 -12.32 -12.12
N THR A 109 -6.23 -11.80 -12.80
CA THR A 109 -5.07 -11.16 -12.14
C THR A 109 -5.52 -9.92 -11.35
N GLY A 110 -6.33 -9.06 -11.97
CA GLY A 110 -6.86 -7.86 -11.32
C GLY A 110 -7.69 -8.18 -10.07
N LEU A 111 -8.51 -9.24 -10.13
CA LEU A 111 -9.33 -9.70 -9.01
C LEU A 111 -8.48 -10.18 -7.84
N VAL A 112 -7.46 -11.02 -8.08
CA VAL A 112 -6.58 -11.53 -7.02
C VAL A 112 -5.75 -10.41 -6.38
N ILE A 113 -5.28 -9.44 -7.17
CA ILE A 113 -4.59 -8.24 -6.65
C ILE A 113 -5.53 -7.43 -5.74
N ALA A 114 -6.78 -7.22 -6.17
CA ALA A 114 -7.77 -6.51 -5.38
C ALA A 114 -8.09 -7.23 -4.06
N LEU A 115 -8.16 -8.57 -4.07
CA LEU A 115 -8.30 -9.37 -2.85
C LEU A 115 -7.08 -9.25 -1.93
N GLY A 116 -5.86 -9.23 -2.48
CA GLY A 116 -4.64 -9.00 -1.71
C GLY A 116 -4.59 -7.61 -1.07
N ALA A 117 -5.07 -6.60 -1.78
CA ALA A 117 -5.23 -5.24 -1.26
C ALA A 117 -6.29 -5.15 -0.16
N LEU A 118 -7.42 -5.87 -0.32
CA LEU A 118 -8.45 -5.98 0.71
C LEU A 118 -7.89 -6.64 1.98
N ALA A 119 -7.14 -7.73 1.83
CA ALA A 119 -6.47 -8.39 2.96
C ALA A 119 -5.48 -7.45 3.67
N GLY A 120 -4.70 -6.68 2.91
CA GLY A 120 -3.80 -5.66 3.46
C GLY A 120 -4.54 -4.57 4.24
N GLU A 121 -5.64 -4.04 3.69
CA GLU A 121 -6.47 -3.05 4.36
C GLU A 121 -7.13 -3.62 5.64
N VAL A 122 -7.53 -4.89 5.64
CA VAL A 122 -8.06 -5.55 6.85
C VAL A 122 -6.96 -5.68 7.92
N ILE A 123 -5.77 -6.14 7.55
CA ILE A 123 -4.61 -6.21 8.47
C ILE A 123 -4.31 -4.82 9.04
N TRP A 124 -4.34 -3.80 8.18
CA TRP A 124 -4.12 -2.41 8.57
C TRP A 124 -5.19 -1.86 9.54
N ASN A 125 -6.45 -2.24 9.34
CA ASN A 125 -7.56 -1.77 10.17
C ASN A 125 -7.69 -2.52 11.49
N VAL A 126 -7.34 -3.81 11.51
CA VAL A 126 -7.41 -4.66 12.71
C VAL A 126 -6.19 -4.47 13.60
N ALA A 127 -5.00 -4.27 13.03
CA ALA A 127 -3.78 -4.01 13.79
C ALA A 127 -3.54 -2.51 14.00
N ASN A 128 -2.79 -2.18 15.06
CA ASN A 128 -2.55 -0.79 15.44
C ASN A 128 -1.81 -0.02 14.32
N ARG A 129 -2.50 0.95 13.68
CA ARG A 129 -2.05 1.71 12.50
C ARG A 129 -0.75 2.50 12.68
N LYS A 130 -0.35 2.77 13.92
CA LYS A 130 0.90 3.47 14.22
C LYS A 130 2.12 2.54 14.28
N ARG A 131 1.93 1.22 14.25
CA ARG A 131 3.02 0.26 14.39
C ARG A 131 3.58 -0.06 13.02
N PHE A 132 4.89 0.15 12.86
CA PHE A 132 5.61 -0.19 11.64
C PHE A 132 5.43 -1.67 11.22
N ALA A 133 5.30 -2.59 12.17
CA ALA A 133 5.03 -4.00 11.88
C ALA A 133 3.71 -4.20 11.11
N THR A 134 2.68 -3.41 11.42
CA THR A 134 1.39 -3.43 10.70
C THR A 134 1.56 -2.91 9.26
N MET A 135 2.37 -1.86 9.08
CA MET A 135 2.70 -1.31 7.75
C MET A 135 3.42 -2.33 6.89
N ALA A 136 4.45 -2.97 7.43
CA ALA A 136 5.20 -3.99 6.73
C ALA A 136 4.32 -5.21 6.39
N ALA A 137 3.46 -5.66 7.32
CA ALA A 137 2.55 -6.77 7.09
C ALA A 137 1.53 -6.47 5.99
N SER A 138 0.92 -5.27 6.00
CA SER A 138 -0.03 -4.84 4.96
C SER A 138 0.63 -4.71 3.59
N PHE A 139 1.86 -4.20 3.50
CA PHE A 139 2.57 -4.14 2.23
C PHE A 139 2.94 -5.53 1.72
N THR A 140 3.40 -6.40 2.63
CA THR A 140 3.77 -7.78 2.30
C THR A 140 2.57 -8.57 1.77
N SER A 141 1.37 -8.40 2.36
CA SER A 141 0.16 -9.07 1.86
C SER A 141 -0.24 -8.59 0.45
N ILE A 142 -0.03 -7.32 0.12
CA ILE A 142 -0.27 -6.79 -1.23
C ILE A 142 0.74 -7.39 -2.22
N MET A 143 2.02 -7.46 -1.86
CA MET A 143 3.05 -8.06 -2.71
C MET A 143 2.79 -9.56 -2.95
N VAL A 144 2.33 -10.28 -1.93
CA VAL A 144 1.86 -11.66 -2.05
C VAL A 144 0.64 -11.75 -2.98
N GLY A 145 -0.33 -10.86 -2.84
CA GLY A 145 -1.48 -10.78 -3.74
C GLY A 145 -1.10 -10.50 -5.20
N TRP A 146 -0.11 -9.64 -5.42
CA TRP A 146 0.50 -9.41 -6.72
C TRP A 146 1.13 -10.66 -7.32
N TYR A 147 1.89 -11.41 -6.52
CA TYR A 147 2.48 -12.67 -6.95
C TYR A 147 1.41 -13.68 -7.32
N LEU A 148 0.45 -13.93 -6.42
CA LEU A 148 -0.64 -14.86 -6.69
C LEU A 148 -1.45 -14.43 -7.92
N GLY A 149 -1.72 -13.14 -8.10
CA GLY A 149 -2.46 -12.63 -9.25
C GLY A 149 -1.72 -12.79 -10.58
N ALA A 150 -0.40 -12.59 -10.59
CA ALA A 150 0.42 -12.76 -11.80
C ALA A 150 0.47 -14.24 -12.26
N PHE A 151 0.51 -15.17 -11.32
CA PHE A 151 0.60 -16.60 -11.61
C PHE A 151 -0.76 -17.32 -11.66
N ALA A 152 -1.83 -16.75 -11.10
CA ALA A 152 -3.15 -17.38 -11.05
C ALA A 152 -3.71 -17.76 -12.43
N PRO A 153 -3.70 -16.89 -13.46
CA PRO A 153 -4.16 -17.28 -14.80
C PRO A 153 -3.33 -18.40 -15.41
N LEU A 154 -2.02 -18.39 -15.17
CA LEU A 154 -1.09 -19.37 -15.71
C LEU A 154 -1.26 -20.75 -15.06
N VAL A 155 -1.61 -20.79 -13.76
CA VAL A 155 -1.82 -22.05 -13.01
C VAL A 155 -3.23 -22.61 -13.18
N LEU A 156 -4.26 -21.76 -13.15
CA LEU A 156 -5.66 -22.20 -13.18
C LEU A 156 -6.24 -22.32 -14.59
N MET A 157 -5.74 -21.52 -15.53
CA MET A 157 -6.30 -21.38 -16.88
C MET A 157 -5.20 -21.33 -17.94
N LYS A 158 -4.19 -22.20 -17.83
CA LYS A 158 -2.99 -22.22 -18.67
C LYS A 158 -3.33 -22.10 -20.16
N ASP A 159 -4.20 -22.97 -20.68
CA ASP A 159 -4.50 -23.00 -22.11
C ASP A 159 -5.20 -21.71 -22.58
N PHE A 160 -6.11 -21.17 -21.77
CA PHE A 160 -6.77 -19.90 -22.06
C PHE A 160 -5.77 -18.74 -22.05
N PHE A 161 -4.86 -18.71 -21.06
CA PHE A 161 -3.82 -17.70 -20.95
C PHE A 161 -2.86 -17.76 -22.15
N LEU A 162 -2.34 -18.92 -22.50
CA LEU A 162 -1.42 -19.09 -23.64
C LEU A 162 -2.09 -18.71 -24.97
N ASN A 163 -3.37 -19.03 -25.15
CA ASN A 163 -4.13 -18.63 -26.34
C ASN A 163 -4.38 -17.11 -26.43
N SER A 164 -4.45 -16.41 -25.30
CA SER A 164 -4.58 -14.95 -25.29
C SER A 164 -3.26 -14.20 -25.50
N VAL A 165 -2.11 -14.87 -25.38
CA VAL A 165 -0.78 -14.31 -25.68
C VAL A 165 0.03 -15.25 -26.60
N PRO A 166 -0.44 -15.52 -27.83
CA PRO A 166 0.13 -16.56 -28.69
C PRO A 166 1.58 -16.27 -29.08
N THR A 167 1.97 -15.00 -29.18
CA THR A 167 3.36 -14.59 -29.49
C THR A 167 4.34 -14.86 -28.36
N MET A 168 3.86 -15.04 -27.13
CA MET A 168 4.66 -15.28 -25.93
C MET A 168 4.36 -16.64 -25.30
N ALA A 169 3.63 -17.51 -26.00
CA ALA A 169 3.16 -18.78 -25.46
C ALA A 169 4.32 -19.70 -25.04
N GLU A 170 5.40 -19.77 -25.82
CA GLU A 170 6.59 -20.57 -25.45
C GLU A 170 7.31 -20.02 -24.21
N PHE A 171 7.39 -18.70 -24.09
CA PHE A 171 7.98 -18.03 -22.93
C PHE A 171 7.18 -18.35 -21.66
N TYR A 172 5.86 -18.14 -21.70
CA TYR A 172 5.00 -18.41 -20.54
C TYR A 172 4.85 -19.91 -20.25
N GLY A 173 4.96 -20.77 -21.27
CA GLY A 173 5.07 -22.22 -21.10
C GLY A 173 6.31 -22.59 -20.29
N SER A 174 7.47 -22.03 -20.65
CA SER A 174 8.73 -22.24 -19.92
C SER A 174 8.66 -21.70 -18.48
N VAL A 175 8.04 -20.53 -18.29
CA VAL A 175 7.77 -19.98 -16.96
C VAL A 175 6.90 -20.94 -16.14
N PHE A 176 5.83 -21.48 -16.74
CA PHE A 176 4.96 -22.43 -16.07
C PHE A 176 5.74 -23.69 -15.67
N ASP A 177 6.56 -24.26 -16.55
CA ASP A 177 7.31 -25.49 -16.24
C ASP A 177 8.33 -25.26 -15.11
N ILE A 178 8.91 -24.06 -15.02
CA ILE A 178 9.78 -23.63 -13.93
C ILE A 178 8.98 -23.48 -12.62
N VAL A 179 7.78 -22.90 -12.68
CA VAL A 179 6.97 -22.60 -11.50
C VAL A 179 6.06 -23.74 -11.06
N ALA A 180 5.73 -24.71 -11.91
CA ALA A 180 4.77 -25.80 -11.64
C ALA A 180 5.19 -26.79 -10.54
N GLY A 181 6.22 -26.48 -9.76
CA GLY A 181 6.74 -27.27 -8.65
C GLY A 181 7.04 -26.44 -7.39
N PRO A 182 7.96 -26.92 -6.52
CA PRO A 182 8.29 -26.27 -5.24
C PRO A 182 8.78 -24.82 -5.39
N LEU A 183 9.28 -24.46 -6.57
CA LEU A 183 9.83 -23.14 -6.86
C LEU A 183 8.78 -22.03 -6.76
N PHE A 184 7.50 -22.30 -7.02
CA PHE A 184 6.41 -21.36 -6.76
C PHE A 184 6.39 -20.89 -5.30
N PHE A 185 6.48 -21.83 -4.35
CA PHE A 185 6.49 -21.51 -2.92
C PHE A 185 7.77 -20.80 -2.50
N VAL A 186 8.90 -21.12 -3.13
CA VAL A 186 10.18 -20.43 -2.91
C VAL A 186 10.09 -18.98 -3.39
N CYS A 187 9.61 -18.72 -4.61
CA CYS A 187 9.45 -17.39 -5.16
C CYS A 187 8.39 -16.57 -4.40
N LEU A 188 7.33 -17.21 -3.92
CA LEU A 188 6.36 -16.61 -3.00
C LEU A 188 7.03 -16.17 -1.69
N GLY A 189 7.86 -17.05 -1.11
CA GLY A 189 8.66 -16.74 0.08
C GLY A 189 9.64 -15.59 -0.15
N VAL A 190 10.34 -15.58 -1.27
CA VAL A 190 11.25 -14.49 -1.66
C VAL A 190 10.49 -13.17 -1.87
N THR A 191 9.27 -13.21 -2.43
CA THR A 191 8.43 -12.02 -2.57
C THR A 191 7.98 -11.49 -1.22
N ALA A 192 7.60 -12.37 -0.29
CA ALA A 192 7.26 -11.98 1.07
C ALA A 192 8.47 -11.36 1.79
N LEU A 193 9.65 -11.97 1.68
CA LEU A 193 10.90 -11.44 2.22
C LEU A 193 11.26 -10.10 1.59
N GLY A 194 11.11 -9.96 0.27
CA GLY A 194 11.30 -8.70 -0.45
C GLY A 194 10.35 -7.60 0.04
N GLY A 195 9.11 -7.95 0.36
CA GLY A 195 8.14 -7.05 0.97
C GLY A 195 8.59 -6.53 2.34
N VAL A 196 9.08 -7.42 3.20
CA VAL A 196 9.62 -7.07 4.52
C VAL A 196 10.91 -6.25 4.40
N LEU A 197 11.84 -6.64 3.54
CA LEU A 197 13.10 -5.92 3.32
C LEU A 197 12.87 -4.54 2.69
N GLY A 198 11.99 -4.42 1.70
CA GLY A 198 11.59 -3.16 1.10
C GLY A 198 10.91 -2.23 2.09
N SER A 199 10.07 -2.79 2.97
CA SER A 199 9.46 -2.08 4.08
C SER A 199 10.51 -1.52 5.06
N LEU A 200 11.48 -2.35 5.46
CA LEU A 200 12.55 -1.98 6.38
C LEU A 200 13.47 -0.92 5.78
N LEU A 201 13.85 -1.08 4.52
CA LEU A 201 14.66 -0.12 3.78
C LEU A 201 13.92 1.20 3.61
N GLY A 202 12.62 1.14 3.27
CA GLY A 202 11.74 2.31 3.21
C GLY A 202 11.73 3.07 4.54
N ARG A 203 11.62 2.36 5.67
CA ARG A 203 11.70 2.99 7.00
C ARG A 203 13.05 3.66 7.25
N ALA A 204 14.15 2.99 6.91
CA ALA A 204 15.50 3.52 7.13
C ALA A 204 15.76 4.79 6.31
N VAL A 205 15.41 4.77 5.02
CA VAL A 205 15.57 5.91 4.10
C VAL A 205 14.66 7.06 4.48
N LEU A 206 13.44 6.77 4.94
CA LEU A 206 12.42 7.77 5.26
C LEU A 206 12.34 8.11 6.74
N LYS A 207 13.33 7.74 7.56
CA LYS A 207 13.31 7.92 9.03
C LYS A 207 12.86 9.33 9.45
N LYS A 208 13.42 10.37 8.82
CA LYS A 208 13.08 11.78 9.05
C LYS A 208 11.61 12.13 8.72
N HIS A 209 11.02 11.45 7.72
CA HIS A 209 9.60 11.63 7.36
C HIS A 209 8.68 10.88 8.33
N PHE A 210 9.08 9.68 8.78
CA PHE A 210 8.35 8.90 9.77
C PHE A 210 8.33 9.55 11.16
N GLU A 211 9.44 10.15 11.59
CA GLU A 211 9.52 10.95 12.84
C GLU A 211 8.58 12.15 12.78
N ARG A 212 8.57 12.89 11.66
CA ARG A 212 7.64 14.02 11.44
C ARG A 212 6.17 13.57 11.42
N ALA A 213 5.90 12.34 10.98
CA ALA A 213 4.55 11.77 10.96
C ALA A 213 4.10 11.16 12.32
N GLY A 214 5.00 11.10 13.31
CA GLY A 214 4.73 10.55 14.64
C GLY A 214 4.54 9.02 14.66
N ILE A 215 5.23 8.33 13.75
CA ILE A 215 5.17 6.86 13.56
C ILE A 215 6.46 6.18 14.09
N ALA A 216 7.58 6.91 14.12
CA ALA A 216 8.88 6.41 14.58
C ALA A 216 9.16 6.72 16.05
#